data_AF-A0A959LIE0-F1
#
_entry.id   AF-A0A959LIE0-F1
#
_cell.length_a   1.000
_cell.length_b   1.000
_cell.length_c   1.000
_cell.angle_alpha   90.00
_cell.angle_beta   90.00
_cell.angle_gamma   90.00
#
_symmetry.space_group_name_H-M   'P 1'
#
loop_
_entity.id
_entity.type
_entity.pdbx_description
1 polymer ?
#
loop_
_entity_poly.entity_id
_entity_poly.type
_entity_poly.pdbx_seq_one_letter_code
_entity_poly.pdbx_strand_id
1 'polypeptide(L)'
;MFDKLKNKWKVNGIQLFLILCTFALGGSLCGYAGRKILALVQIDKGVLYYVLYVLLITLLWPVSVLLISVFLGQFSFFKNYLVRVGRRMKIIK
;
A
#
# COMPACT_ATOMS: atom_id res chain seq x y z
N MET A 1 17.46 -5.43 -13.34
CA MET A 1 16.07 -5.46 -12.80
C MET A 1 15.54 -4.05 -12.55
N PHE A 2 16.27 -3.22 -11.80
CA PHE A 2 15.87 -1.84 -11.48
C PHE A 2 15.70 -0.94 -12.71
N ASP A 3 16.45 -1.14 -13.79
CA ASP A 3 16.29 -0.36 -15.03
C ASP A 3 14.96 -0.62 -15.72
N LYS A 4 14.46 -1.87 -15.69
CA LYS A 4 13.12 -2.20 -16.20
C LYS A 4 12.03 -1.48 -15.40
N LEU A 5 12.19 -1.38 -14.07
CA LEU A 5 11.27 -0.66 -13.18
C LEU A 5 11.33 0.85 -13.41
N LYS A 6 12.54 1.44 -13.47
CA LYS A 6 12.76 2.85 -13.80
C LYS A 6 12.09 3.21 -15.13
N ASN A 7 12.29 2.39 -16.17
CA ASN A 7 11.70 2.61 -17.49
C ASN A 7 10.18 2.43 -17.51
N LYS A 8 9.65 1.40 -16.82
CA LYS A 8 8.20 1.15 -16.73
C LYS A 8 7.45 2.26 -16.00
N TRP A 9 8.07 2.83 -14.97
CA TRP A 9 7.45 3.84 -14.12
C TRP A 9 7.87 5.27 -14.46
N LYS A 10 8.85 5.43 -15.37
CA LYS A 10 9.44 6.71 -15.78
C LYS A 10 9.96 7.52 -14.59
N VAL A 11 10.74 6.86 -13.73
CA VAL A 11 11.30 7.43 -12.50
C VAL A 11 12.83 7.37 -12.50
N ASN A 12 13.48 8.32 -11.83
CA ASN A 12 14.93 8.29 -11.62
C ASN A 12 15.33 7.30 -10.50
N GLY A 13 16.63 7.09 -10.29
CA GLY A 13 17.13 6.14 -9.28
C GLY A 13 16.70 6.47 -7.85
N ILE A 14 16.72 7.75 -7.48
CA ILE A 14 16.35 8.21 -6.13
C ILE A 14 14.84 8.04 -5.91
N GLN A 15 14.02 8.41 -6.88
CA GLN A 15 12.57 8.20 -6.84
C GLN A 15 12.23 6.72 -6.72
N LEU A 16 12.90 5.85 -7.49
CA LEU A 16 12.69 4.40 -7.36
C LEU A 16 13.02 3.91 -5.94
N PHE A 17 14.14 4.35 -5.37
CA PHE A 17 14.50 4.02 -3.99
C PHE A 17 13.43 4.48 -3.00
N LEU A 18 12.98 5.74 -3.09
CA LEU A 18 11.92 6.30 -2.23
C LEU A 18 10.58 5.56 -2.40
N ILE A 19 10.24 5.15 -3.62
CA ILE A 19 9.05 4.34 -3.90
C ILE A 19 9.14 2.98 -3.20
N LEU A 20 10.30 2.31 -3.29
CA LEU A 20 10.50 1.03 -2.60
C LEU A 20 10.45 1.19 -1.07
N CYS A 21 11.06 2.24 -0.53
CA CYS A 21 10.94 2.59 0.88
C CYS A 21 9.47 2.83 1.28
N THR A 22 8.71 3.55 0.44
CA THR A 22 7.29 3.80 0.67
C THR A 22 6.48 2.51 0.69
N PHE A 23 6.75 1.57 -0.22
CA PHE A 23 6.09 0.25 -0.21
C PHE A 23 6.42 -0.55 1.05
N ALA A 24 7.70 -0.56 1.47
CA ALA A 24 8.14 -1.30 2.65
C ALA A 24 7.51 -0.73 3.94
N LEU A 25 7.58 0.60 4.11
CA LEU A 25 7.02 1.30 5.26
C LEU A 25 5.49 1.27 5.26
N GLY A 26 4.85 1.54 4.12
CA GLY A 26 3.40 1.49 3.97
C GLY A 26 2.84 0.09 4.18
N GLY A 27 3.52 -0.94 3.69
CA GLY A 27 3.15 -2.34 3.93
C GLY A 27 3.30 -2.74 5.40
N SER A 28 4.40 -2.33 6.05
CA SER A 28 4.62 -2.57 7.48
C SER A 28 3.57 -1.87 8.35
N LEU A 29 3.26 -0.61 8.04
CA LEU A 29 2.22 0.17 8.69
C LEU A 29 0.84 -0.49 8.53
N CYS A 30 0.50 -0.93 7.31
CA CYS A 30 -0.75 -1.61 7.01
C CYS A 30 -0.91 -2.90 7.84
N GLY A 31 0.12 -3.75 7.86
CA GLY A 31 0.09 -4.99 8.64
C GLY A 31 0.00 -4.73 10.15
N TYR A 32 0.69 -3.72 10.65
CA TYR A 32 0.59 -3.31 12.06
C TYR A 32 -0.81 -2.79 12.40
N ALA A 33 -1.35 -1.87 11.59
CA ALA A 33 -2.69 -1.32 11.76
C ALA A 33 -3.76 -2.41 11.69
N GLY A 34 -3.62 -3.35 10.76
CA GLY A 34 -4.58 -4.44 10.62
C GLY A 34 -4.64 -5.36 11.83
N ARG A 35 -3.48 -5.70 12.42
CA ARG A 35 -3.42 -6.46 13.68
C ARG A 35 -4.02 -5.68 14.84
N LYS A 36 -3.74 -4.37 14.92
CA LYS A 36 -4.29 -3.50 15.96
C LYS A 36 -5.82 -3.41 15.87
N ILE A 37 -6.38 -3.23 14.68
CA ILE A 37 -7.84 -3.14 14.51
C ILE A 37 -8.51 -4.46 14.89
N LEU A 38 -7.99 -5.61 14.45
CA LEU A 38 -8.56 -6.91 14.84
C LEU A 38 -8.45 -7.19 16.34
N ALA A 39 -7.36 -6.75 16.98
CA ALA A 39 -7.20 -6.86 18.42
C ALA A 39 -8.25 -6.01 19.19
N LEU A 40 -8.65 -4.86 18.65
CA LEU A 40 -9.72 -4.03 19.25
C LEU A 40 -11.10 -4.71 19.18
N VAL A 41 -11.33 -5.54 18.16
CA VAL A 41 -12.59 -6.28 17.97
C VAL A 41 -12.58 -7.61 18.75
N GLN A 42 -11.50 -7.93 19.48
CA GLN A 42 -11.34 -9.15 20.28
C GLN A 42 -11.65 -10.45 19.52
N ILE A 43 -11.28 -10.52 18.24
CA ILE A 43 -11.51 -11.70 17.42
C ILE A 43 -10.47 -12.78 17.75
N ASP A 44 -10.93 -13.97 18.11
CA ASP A 44 -10.06 -15.13 18.35
C ASP A 44 -9.25 -15.50 17.10
N LYS A 45 -8.01 -15.96 17.32
CA LYS A 45 -7.08 -16.36 16.26
C LYS A 45 -7.50 -17.70 15.62
N GLY A 46 -8.57 -17.67 14.84
CA GLY A 46 -9.05 -18.77 14.01
C GLY A 46 -9.04 -18.43 12.51
N VAL A 47 -9.64 -19.29 11.70
CA VAL A 47 -9.76 -19.08 10.24
C VAL A 47 -10.42 -17.73 9.92
N LEU A 48 -11.47 -17.37 10.67
CA LEU A 48 -12.17 -16.09 10.52
C LEU A 48 -11.25 -14.88 10.72
N TYR A 49 -10.34 -14.93 11.71
CA TYR A 49 -9.37 -13.86 11.95
C TYR A 49 -8.46 -13.65 10.73
N TYR A 50 -7.95 -14.73 10.12
CA TYR A 50 -7.07 -14.60 8.96
C TYR A 50 -7.81 -14.09 7.72
N VAL A 51 -9.05 -14.54 7.50
CA VAL A 51 -9.89 -14.04 6.40
C VAL A 51 -10.15 -12.54 6.56
N LEU A 52 -10.59 -12.12 7.76
CA LEU A 52 -10.82 -10.71 8.06
C LEU A 52 -9.54 -9.89 7.99
N TYR A 53 -8.42 -10.44 8.46
CA TYR A 53 -7.11 -9.79 8.37
C TYR A 53 -6.72 -9.50 6.93
N VAL A 54 -6.83 -10.49 6.03
CA VAL A 54 -6.50 -10.32 4.61
C VAL A 54 -7.39 -9.26 3.96
N LEU A 55 -8.70 -9.33 4.17
CA LEU A 55 -9.63 -8.33 3.64
C LEU A 55 -9.29 -6.91 4.14
N LEU A 56 -9.00 -6.80 5.44
CA LEU A 56 -8.74 -5.53 6.09
C LEU A 56 -7.41 -4.92 5.67
N ILE A 57 -6.32 -5.70 5.58
CA ILE A 57 -5.04 -5.18 5.06
C ILE A 57 -5.14 -4.79 3.60
N THR A 58 -5.91 -5.51 2.78
CA THR A 58 -6.12 -5.14 1.37
C THR A 58 -6.80 -3.78 1.25
N LEU A 59 -7.78 -3.50 2.11
CA LEU A 59 -8.49 -2.22 2.13
C LEU A 59 -7.64 -1.08 2.74
N LEU A 60 -6.84 -1.38 3.78
CA LEU A 60 -5.96 -0.41 4.43
C LEU A 60 -4.70 -0.06 3.64
N TRP A 61 -4.28 -0.95 2.74
CA TRP A 61 -3.00 -0.80 2.04
C TRP A 61 -2.91 0.50 1.21
N PRO A 62 -3.91 0.87 0.37
CA PRO A 62 -3.88 2.14 -0.36
C PRO A 62 -3.74 3.36 0.56
N VAL A 63 -4.40 3.33 1.72
CA VAL A 63 -4.35 4.40 2.72
C VAL A 63 -2.97 4.49 3.35
N SER A 64 -2.41 3.36 3.79
CA SER A 64 -1.09 3.29 4.42
C SER A 64 0.02 3.76 3.48
N VAL A 65 -0.03 3.32 2.22
CA VAL A 65 0.95 3.71 1.20
C VAL A 65 0.84 5.19 0.86
N LEU A 66 -0.38 5.74 0.74
CA LEU A 66 -0.56 7.17 0.51
C LEU A 66 -0.05 8.01 1.68
N LEU A 67 -0.33 7.61 2.92
CA LEU A 67 0.15 8.29 4.13
C LEU A 67 1.68 8.39 4.13
N ILE A 68 2.37 7.27 3.96
CA ILE A 68 3.84 7.25 3.93
C ILE A 68 4.39 8.04 2.74
N SER A 69 3.72 7.99 1.59
CA SER A 69 4.18 8.70 0.39
C SER A 69 4.17 10.23 0.53
N VAL A 70 3.39 10.80 1.47
CA VAL A 70 3.42 12.23 1.79
C VAL A 70 4.77 12.60 2.41
N PHE A 71 5.26 11.80 3.37
CA PHE A 71 6.53 12.05 4.04
C PHE A 71 7.75 11.84 3.13
N LEU A 72 7.68 10.90 2.19
CA LEU A 72 8.77 10.61 1.25
C LEU A 72 8.70 11.41 -0.05
N GLY A 73 7.73 12.33 -0.20
CA GLY A 73 7.57 13.14 -1.41
C GLY A 73 7.14 12.37 -2.67
N GLN A 74 6.63 11.14 -2.52
CA GLN A 74 6.17 10.29 -3.63
C GLN A 74 4.64 10.28 -3.80
N PHE A 75 3.92 11.20 -3.14
CA PHE A 75 2.45 11.23 -3.15
C PHE A 75 1.84 11.30 -4.55
N SER A 76 2.35 12.16 -5.43
CA SER A 76 1.85 12.27 -6.81
C SER A 76 2.00 10.95 -7.58
N PHE A 77 3.13 10.25 -7.40
CA PHE A 77 3.36 8.95 -8.01
C PHE A 77 2.33 7.92 -7.55
N PHE A 78 2.13 7.79 -6.23
CA PHE A 78 1.23 6.79 -5.66
C PHE A 78 -0.24 7.11 -5.91
N LYS A 79 -0.65 8.38 -5.87
CA LYS A 79 -1.99 8.81 -6.27
C LYS A 79 -2.28 8.41 -7.71
N ASN A 80 -1.38 8.73 -8.65
CA ASN A 80 -1.54 8.37 -10.05
C ASN A 80 -1.54 6.85 -10.28
N TYR A 81 -0.70 6.12 -9.54
CA TYR A 81 -0.66 4.66 -9.55
C TYR A 81 -2.00 4.06 -9.09
N LEU A 82 -2.53 4.51 -7.94
CA LEU A 82 -3.80 4.04 -7.39
C LEU A 82 -4.99 4.38 -8.28
N VAL A 83 -5.04 5.59 -8.86
CA VAL A 83 -6.08 5.95 -9.84
C VAL A 83 -6.04 5.04 -11.06
N ARG A 84 -4.84 4.76 -11.59
CA ARG A 84 -4.67 3.84 -12.73
C ARG A 84 -5.14 2.43 -12.40
N VAL A 85 -4.83 1.94 -11.20
CA VAL A 85 -5.28 0.63 -10.72
C VAL A 85 -6.80 0.62 -10.50
N GLY A 86 -7.36 1.64 -9.85
CA GLY A 86 -8.81 1.76 -9.63
C GLY A 86 -9.63 1.82 -10.92
N ARG A 87 -9.13 2.52 -11.95
CA ARG A 87 -9.74 2.52 -13.29
C ARG A 87 -9.72 1.15 -13.94
N ARG A 88 -8.62 0.40 -13.82
CA ARG A 88 -8.54 -1.00 -14.32
C ARG A 88 -9.49 -1.94 -13.60
N MET A 89 -9.70 -1.71 -12.31
CA MET A 89 -10.67 -2.46 -11.50
C MET A 89 -12.11 -1.95 -11.66
N LYS A 90 -12.35 -0.92 -12.49
CA LYS A 90 -13.66 -0.24 -12.66
C LYS A 90 -14.25 0.32 -11.35
N ILE A 91 -13.41 0.58 -10.36
CA ILE A 91 -13.81 1.16 -9.06
C ILE A 91 -13.89 2.70 -9.16
N ILE A 92 -13.05 3.28 -10.01
CA ILE A 92 -12.96 4.72 -10.24
C ILE A 92 -13.34 4.98 -11.70
N LYS A 93 -14.28 5.92 -11.94
CA LYS A 93 -14.64 6.38 -13.29
C LYS A 93 -13.50 7.18 -13.95
#